data_AF-A0A7V2DDQ7-F1
#
_entry.id   AF-A0A7V2DDQ7-F1
#
_cell.length_a   1.000
_cell.length_b   1.000
_cell.length_c   1.000
_cell.angle_alpha   90.00
_cell.angle_beta   90.00
_cell.angle_gamma   90.00
#
_symmetry.space_group_name_H-M   'P 1'
#
loop_
_entity.id
_entity.type
_entity.pdbx_description
1 polymer ?
#
loop_
_entity_poly.entity_id
_entity_poly.type
_entity_poly.pdbx_seq_one_letter_code
_entity_poly.pdbx_strand_id
1 'polypeptide(L)'
;MQNRFSWKRRNIMNHPRLVVSMLRPEFYPNKPDTVEFIQTHISYIFIAGDLVYKVKKAVDFGFLDFTTLGKRKFYCDKEVLLNHRFAPDVYLDVVRIIEDKNGNLLLSNGDRIVEYAVEMKKVPEDRMLYRLVEENKVTEGDVRRVGIYLARVYRNIQSDEKARLFGTPAVVSKNVMENFDQTRKYVGGPVSSHMFNAIESWSRSFIDNNSKLFAKRITDGHIKDCHGDLHLQHICIDDDRISVFDCIEFNERFRFGDVASDVAFLSMDFDFNNRRDLANVFVDAYREESEDMEMINILSFYKTYRAMVRAKVTSFMLDDDTLDEVARRNAFLKAKRYYDLAYEYVSNED
;
A
#
# COMPACT_ATOMS: atom_id res chain seq x y z
N MET A 1 -7.58 12.48 -12.26
CA MET A 1 -8.87 11.85 -12.71
C MET A 1 -8.83 10.38 -12.31
N GLN A 2 -9.26 10.10 -11.07
CA GLN A 2 -9.18 8.77 -10.47
C GLN A 2 -9.93 7.77 -11.34
N ASN A 3 -9.27 6.64 -11.64
CA ASN A 3 -9.93 5.42 -12.06
C ASN A 3 -10.81 4.90 -10.90
N ARG A 4 -11.93 5.59 -10.64
CA ARG A 4 -13.14 4.99 -10.08
C ARG A 4 -13.65 4.08 -11.19
N PHE A 5 -13.05 2.89 -11.28
CA PHE A 5 -13.50 1.87 -12.21
C PHE A 5 -14.99 1.64 -11.96
N SER A 6 -15.79 2.07 -12.93
CA SER A 6 -17.20 1.76 -13.08
C SER A 6 -17.32 0.26 -13.32
N TRP A 7 -17.18 -0.54 -12.26
CA TRP A 7 -17.62 -1.93 -12.23
C TRP A 7 -19.14 -1.95 -12.15
N LYS A 8 -19.79 -1.68 -13.29
CA LYS A 8 -21.21 -1.96 -13.46
C LYS A 8 -21.41 -3.47 -13.45
N ARG A 9 -21.95 -3.96 -12.33
CA ARG A 9 -22.80 -5.15 -12.21
C ARG A 9 -22.22 -6.46 -12.78
N ARG A 10 -21.23 -7.06 -12.10
CA ARG A 10 -21.01 -8.53 -12.07
C ARG A 10 -19.93 -8.91 -11.04
N ASN A 11 -20.26 -8.73 -9.76
CA ASN A 11 -19.74 -9.48 -8.61
C ASN A 11 -20.48 -9.04 -7.35
N ILE A 12 -21.80 -9.09 -7.48
CA ILE A 12 -22.77 -9.02 -6.39
C ILE A 12 -22.91 -10.48 -5.92
N MET A 13 -22.68 -10.94 -4.70
CA MET A 13 -22.38 -10.37 -3.38
C MET A 13 -21.95 -11.58 -2.53
N ASN A 14 -20.79 -11.59 -1.84
CA ASN A 14 -20.52 -12.63 -0.82
C ASN A 14 -21.40 -12.43 0.43
N HIS A 15 -21.98 -11.24 0.62
CA HIS A 15 -23.00 -10.98 1.64
C HIS A 15 -23.98 -9.88 1.20
N PRO A 16 -25.01 -10.21 0.41
CA PRO A 16 -25.92 -9.21 -0.13
C PRO A 16 -26.71 -8.44 0.92
N ARG A 17 -27.19 -9.19 1.90
CA ARG A 17 -27.90 -8.69 3.06
C ARG A 17 -27.04 -7.74 3.90
N LEU A 18 -25.74 -8.00 4.02
CA LEU A 18 -24.82 -7.15 4.79
C LEU A 18 -24.67 -5.78 4.14
N VAL A 19 -24.33 -5.74 2.85
CA VAL A 19 -24.16 -4.48 2.11
C VAL A 19 -25.45 -3.66 2.14
N VAL A 20 -26.60 -4.28 1.87
CA VAL A 20 -27.91 -3.59 1.92
C VAL A 20 -28.22 -3.05 3.31
N SER A 21 -27.86 -3.77 4.38
CA SER A 21 -28.10 -3.31 5.75
C SER A 21 -27.19 -2.14 6.11
N MET A 22 -25.90 -2.24 5.79
CA MET A 22 -24.90 -1.20 6.09
C MET A 22 -25.10 0.06 5.23
N LEU A 23 -25.77 0.00 4.09
CA LEU A 23 -26.13 1.20 3.31
C LEU A 23 -27.20 2.09 3.98
N ARG A 24 -27.87 1.61 5.02
CA ARG A 24 -28.93 2.36 5.71
C ARG A 24 -28.33 3.27 6.79
N PRO A 25 -28.62 4.58 6.79
CA PRO A 25 -28.27 5.49 7.88
C PRO A 25 -28.53 4.94 9.28
N GLU A 26 -29.67 4.27 9.49
CA GLU A 26 -30.11 3.77 10.80
C GLU A 26 -29.29 2.57 11.30
N PHE A 27 -28.44 1.98 10.45
CA PHE A 27 -27.50 0.93 10.85
C PHE A 27 -26.42 1.46 11.79
N TYR A 28 -26.09 2.75 11.67
CA TYR A 28 -24.98 3.37 12.39
C TYR A 28 -25.47 4.15 13.63
N PRO A 29 -24.72 4.13 14.74
CA PRO A 29 -25.09 4.85 15.96
C PRO A 29 -25.29 6.37 15.75
N ASN A 30 -24.47 6.98 14.89
CA ASN A 30 -24.50 8.41 14.58
C ASN A 30 -25.59 8.81 13.57
N LYS A 31 -26.28 7.84 12.93
CA LYS A 31 -27.35 8.07 11.94
C LYS A 31 -27.01 9.17 10.92
N PRO A 32 -25.97 8.97 10.08
CA PRO A 32 -25.53 9.98 9.13
C PRO A 32 -26.59 10.23 8.07
N ASP A 33 -26.59 11.42 7.45
CA ASP A 33 -27.56 11.74 6.37
C ASP A 33 -27.45 10.77 5.17
N THR A 34 -26.22 10.36 4.83
CA THR A 34 -25.93 9.43 3.75
C THR A 34 -24.80 8.48 4.11
N VAL A 35 -24.74 7.36 3.39
CA VAL A 35 -23.66 6.37 3.48
C VAL A 35 -23.08 6.17 2.08
N GLU A 36 -21.84 6.60 1.87
CA GLU A 36 -21.11 6.30 0.62
C GLU A 36 -20.54 4.89 0.69
N PHE A 37 -20.62 4.16 -0.42
CA PHE A 37 -20.12 2.80 -0.53
C PHE A 37 -19.02 2.69 -1.59
N ILE A 38 -17.88 2.16 -1.17
CA ILE A 38 -16.73 1.88 -2.03
C ILE A 38 -16.42 0.39 -1.93
N GLN A 39 -16.15 -0.23 -3.07
CA GLN A 39 -15.78 -1.64 -3.14
C GLN A 39 -14.36 -1.75 -3.70
N THR A 40 -13.47 -2.42 -2.95
CA THR A 40 -12.13 -2.81 -3.44
C THR A 40 -12.12 -4.29 -3.85
N HIS A 41 -10.98 -4.85 -4.24
CA HIS A 41 -10.88 -6.29 -4.52
C HIS A 41 -11.15 -7.15 -3.28
N ILE A 42 -10.69 -6.71 -2.10
CA ILE A 42 -10.70 -7.49 -0.85
C ILE A 42 -11.64 -6.93 0.22
N SER A 43 -12.28 -5.79 0.01
CA SER A 43 -13.10 -5.13 1.04
C SER A 43 -14.31 -4.37 0.51
N TYR A 44 -15.27 -4.18 1.41
CA TYR A 44 -16.38 -3.24 1.32
C TYR A 44 -16.11 -2.10 2.30
N ILE A 45 -16.22 -0.86 1.85
CA ILE A 45 -15.94 0.34 2.64
C ILE A 45 -17.21 1.17 2.67
N PHE A 46 -17.67 1.53 3.86
CA PHE A 46 -18.85 2.35 4.08
C PHE A 46 -18.44 3.63 4.80
N ILE A 47 -18.66 4.78 4.18
CA ILE A 47 -18.37 6.09 4.75
C ILE A 47 -19.68 6.67 5.29
N ALA A 48 -19.80 6.72 6.60
CA ALA A 48 -21.00 7.02 7.37
C ALA A 48 -20.79 8.32 8.18
N GLY A 49 -20.88 9.47 7.51
CA GLY A 49 -20.52 10.76 8.08
C GLY A 49 -19.00 10.87 8.28
N ASP A 50 -18.58 11.09 9.53
CA ASP A 50 -17.16 11.20 9.91
C ASP A 50 -16.49 9.86 10.22
N LEU A 51 -17.23 8.75 10.13
CA LEU A 51 -16.72 7.40 10.37
C LEU A 51 -16.71 6.57 9.10
N VAL A 52 -15.78 5.62 9.04
CA VAL A 52 -15.60 4.67 7.94
C VAL A 52 -15.56 3.26 8.51
N TYR A 53 -16.31 2.35 7.89
CA TYR A 53 -16.36 0.95 8.26
C TYR A 53 -15.86 0.09 7.10
N LYS A 54 -14.74 -0.62 7.30
CA LYS A 54 -14.14 -1.52 6.30
C LYS A 54 -14.40 -2.97 6.68
N VAL A 55 -15.19 -3.65 5.86
CA VAL A 55 -15.49 -5.09 5.98
C VAL A 55 -14.67 -5.86 4.95
N LYS A 56 -13.95 -6.90 5.40
CA LYS A 56 -13.17 -7.78 4.51
C LYS A 56 -14.10 -8.75 3.78
N LYS A 57 -13.84 -9.01 2.49
CA LYS A 57 -14.57 -10.01 1.70
C LYS A 57 -14.05 -11.41 1.99
N ALA A 58 -14.91 -12.40 1.90
CA ALA A 58 -14.53 -13.81 1.98
C ALA A 58 -13.84 -14.27 0.67
N VAL A 59 -12.54 -14.04 0.55
CA VAL A 59 -11.74 -14.36 -0.65
C VAL A 59 -10.40 -14.99 -0.25
N ASP A 60 -9.82 -15.74 -1.17
CA ASP A 60 -8.45 -16.29 -1.10
C ASP A 60 -7.77 -16.00 -2.44
N PHE A 61 -6.63 -15.33 -2.39
CA PHE A 61 -5.81 -15.02 -3.57
C PHE A 61 -4.43 -15.69 -3.52
N GLY A 62 -4.23 -16.66 -2.62
CA GLY A 62 -2.95 -17.36 -2.38
C GLY A 62 -1.94 -16.55 -1.58
N PHE A 63 -1.95 -15.22 -1.69
CA PHE A 63 -1.14 -14.31 -0.87
C PHE A 63 -1.88 -13.70 0.32
N LEU A 64 -3.21 -13.88 0.38
CA LEU A 64 -4.08 -13.56 1.51
C LEU A 64 -5.25 -14.53 1.53
N ASP A 65 -5.76 -14.81 2.73
CA ASP A 65 -6.91 -15.70 2.95
C ASP A 65 -7.85 -15.13 4.02
N PHE A 66 -9.00 -14.66 3.56
CA PHE A 66 -10.08 -14.07 4.35
C PHE A 66 -11.35 -14.95 4.34
N THR A 67 -11.21 -16.23 3.96
CA THR A 67 -12.36 -17.13 3.70
C THR A 67 -13.25 -17.37 4.91
N THR A 68 -12.66 -17.49 6.11
CA THR A 68 -13.41 -17.72 7.34
C THR A 68 -13.60 -16.44 8.15
N LEU A 69 -14.70 -16.39 8.92
CA LEU A 69 -14.97 -15.27 9.83
C LEU A 69 -13.83 -15.03 10.84
N GLY A 70 -13.24 -16.11 11.36
CA GLY A 70 -12.09 -16.02 12.27
C GLY A 70 -10.85 -15.39 11.62
N LYS A 71 -10.56 -15.73 10.35
CA LYS A 71 -9.47 -15.09 9.59
C LYS A 71 -9.74 -13.62 9.35
N ARG A 72 -10.99 -13.25 9.00
CA ARG A 72 -11.36 -11.84 8.84
C ARG A 72 -11.22 -11.05 10.12
N LYS A 73 -11.68 -11.59 11.26
CA LYS A 73 -11.45 -10.98 12.57
C LYS A 73 -9.97 -10.74 12.82
N PHE A 74 -9.14 -11.78 12.67
CA PHE A 74 -7.70 -11.70 12.88
C PHE A 74 -7.06 -10.59 12.06
N TYR A 75 -7.40 -10.49 10.77
CA TYR A 75 -6.84 -9.44 9.91
C TYR A 75 -7.44 -8.05 10.15
N CYS A 76 -8.68 -7.92 10.63
CA CYS A 76 -9.19 -6.64 11.14
C CYS A 76 -8.38 -6.19 12.36
N ASP A 77 -8.12 -7.10 13.32
CA ASP A 77 -7.30 -6.79 14.51
C ASP A 77 -5.87 -6.39 14.09
N LYS A 78 -5.29 -7.09 13.12
CA LYS A 78 -3.96 -6.75 12.57
C LYS A 78 -3.96 -5.40 11.87
N GLU A 79 -4.97 -5.09 11.06
CA GLU A 79 -5.05 -3.81 10.36
C GLU A 79 -5.07 -2.63 11.34
N VAL A 80 -5.90 -2.69 12.39
CA VAL A 80 -5.94 -1.67 13.45
C VAL A 80 -4.58 -1.57 14.14
N LEU A 81 -4.03 -2.70 14.62
CA LEU A 81 -2.76 -2.73 15.34
C LEU A 81 -1.61 -2.12 14.52
N LEU A 82 -1.50 -2.49 13.25
CA LEU A 82 -0.37 -2.10 12.41
C LEU A 82 -0.47 -0.65 11.96
N ASN A 83 -1.67 -0.21 11.58
CA ASN A 83 -1.87 1.16 11.10
C ASN A 83 -1.93 2.16 12.24
N HIS A 84 -2.27 1.77 13.48
CA HIS A 84 -2.20 2.67 14.63
C HIS A 84 -0.78 3.23 14.84
N ARG A 85 0.27 2.55 14.36
CA ARG A 85 1.66 3.06 14.38
C ARG A 85 1.87 4.27 13.47
N PHE A 86 1.06 4.38 12.42
CA PHE A 86 1.19 5.34 11.30
C PHE A 86 0.03 6.35 11.23
N ALA A 87 -1.09 6.07 11.88
CA ALA A 87 -2.27 6.92 11.93
C ALA A 87 -3.13 6.57 13.16
N PRO A 88 -2.63 6.81 14.40
CA PRO A 88 -3.32 6.44 15.63
C PRO A 88 -4.70 7.10 15.78
N ASP A 89 -4.86 8.31 15.21
CA ASP A 89 -6.13 9.03 15.27
C ASP A 89 -7.17 8.54 14.25
N VAL A 90 -6.75 7.78 13.24
CA VAL A 90 -7.60 7.29 12.13
C VAL A 90 -8.17 5.93 12.43
N TYR A 91 -7.38 4.98 12.94
CA TYR A 91 -7.83 3.62 13.22
C TYR A 91 -8.34 3.51 14.66
N LEU A 92 -9.65 3.27 14.82
CA LEU A 92 -10.32 3.35 16.12
C LEU A 92 -10.44 1.99 16.80
N ASP A 93 -11.12 1.04 16.17
CA ASP A 93 -11.36 -0.29 16.75
C ASP A 93 -11.79 -1.32 15.69
N VAL A 94 -11.97 -2.57 16.11
CA VAL A 94 -12.67 -3.62 15.39
C VAL A 94 -14.08 -3.80 15.98
N VAL A 95 -15.09 -3.43 15.21
CA VAL A 95 -16.50 -3.53 15.62
C VAL A 95 -17.15 -4.82 15.14
N ARG A 96 -18.14 -5.29 15.90
CA ARG A 96 -18.90 -6.50 15.61
C ARG A 96 -20.21 -6.14 14.92
N ILE A 97 -20.52 -6.88 13.86
CA ILE A 97 -21.82 -6.87 13.20
C ILE A 97 -22.54 -8.14 13.63
N ILE A 98 -23.67 -7.98 14.33
CA ILE A 98 -24.43 -9.10 14.89
C ILE A 98 -25.80 -9.21 14.24
N GLU A 99 -26.44 -10.37 14.36
CA GLU A 99 -27.85 -10.57 14.07
C GLU A 99 -28.66 -10.60 15.37
N ASP A 100 -29.64 -9.70 15.50
CA ASP A 100 -30.56 -9.69 16.65
C ASP A 100 -31.56 -10.85 16.62
N LYS A 101 -32.46 -10.91 17.62
CA LYS A 101 -33.50 -11.94 17.69
C LYS A 101 -34.54 -11.84 16.57
N ASN A 102 -34.67 -10.67 15.94
CA ASN A 102 -35.61 -10.39 14.86
C ASN A 102 -34.98 -10.58 13.46
N GLY A 103 -33.69 -10.95 13.39
CA GLY A 103 -32.98 -11.06 12.13
C GLY A 103 -32.52 -9.72 11.55
N ASN A 104 -32.41 -8.66 12.33
CA ASN A 104 -31.79 -7.41 11.89
C ASN A 104 -30.28 -7.45 12.14
N LEU A 105 -29.52 -6.86 11.22
CA LEU A 105 -28.08 -6.66 11.40
C LEU A 105 -27.84 -5.31 12.06
N LEU A 106 -26.94 -5.27 13.06
CA LEU A 106 -26.57 -4.04 13.75
C LEU A 106 -25.14 -4.10 14.34
N LEU A 107 -24.57 -2.93 14.61
CA LEU A 107 -23.30 -2.78 15.33
C LEU A 107 -23.54 -2.89 16.84
N SER A 108 -23.09 -3.99 17.45
CA SER A 108 -23.25 -4.22 18.90
C SER A 108 -22.34 -5.34 19.41
N ASN A 109 -22.15 -5.38 20.72
CA ASN A 109 -21.30 -6.35 21.42
C ASN A 109 -21.96 -7.71 21.69
N GLY A 110 -23.10 -8.03 21.05
CA GLY A 110 -23.82 -9.29 21.24
C GLY A 110 -23.11 -10.53 20.68
N ASP A 111 -23.68 -11.70 20.95
CA ASP A 111 -23.01 -12.99 20.74
C ASP A 111 -23.23 -13.61 19.34
N ARG A 112 -24.30 -13.23 18.64
CA ARG A 112 -24.63 -13.76 17.30
C ARG A 112 -23.88 -13.01 16.20
N ILE A 113 -22.56 -13.16 16.18
CA ILE A 113 -21.68 -12.43 15.25
C ILE A 113 -21.87 -12.95 13.82
N VAL A 114 -22.11 -12.02 12.91
CA VAL A 114 -22.21 -12.26 11.46
C VAL A 114 -20.93 -11.84 10.76
N GLU A 115 -20.35 -10.71 11.13
CA GLU A 115 -19.15 -10.16 10.51
C GLU A 115 -18.39 -9.19 11.44
N TYR A 116 -17.16 -8.84 11.08
CA TYR A 116 -16.39 -7.77 11.71
C TYR A 116 -16.10 -6.63 10.73
N ALA A 117 -15.99 -5.41 11.24
CA ALA A 117 -15.50 -4.27 10.47
C ALA A 117 -14.38 -3.55 11.22
N VAL A 118 -13.43 -3.00 10.48
CA VAL A 118 -12.51 -2.00 11.01
C VAL A 118 -13.25 -0.67 11.04
N GLU A 119 -13.33 -0.03 12.20
CA GLU A 119 -13.89 1.30 12.38
C GLU A 119 -12.77 2.34 12.35
N MET A 120 -12.94 3.36 11.53
CA MET A 120 -11.94 4.40 11.27
C MET A 120 -12.59 5.78 11.24
N LYS A 121 -11.83 6.84 11.52
CA LYS A 121 -12.22 8.20 11.15
C LYS A 121 -12.08 8.39 9.64
N LYS A 122 -13.00 9.15 9.07
CA LYS A 122 -12.91 9.59 7.68
C LYS A 122 -11.70 10.51 7.51
N VAL A 123 -10.87 10.16 6.53
CA VAL A 123 -9.76 10.99 6.10
C VAL A 123 -10.25 11.97 5.02
N PRO A 124 -9.94 13.27 5.10
CA PRO A 124 -10.37 14.26 4.12
C PRO A 124 -9.70 14.01 2.77
N GLU A 125 -10.50 13.62 1.79
CA GLU A 125 -10.04 13.17 0.48
C GLU A 125 -9.30 14.28 -0.30
N ASP A 126 -9.66 15.55 -0.10
CA ASP A 126 -9.02 16.73 -0.70
C ASP A 126 -7.64 17.06 -0.07
N ARG A 127 -7.30 16.43 1.05
CA ARG A 127 -6.01 16.54 1.74
C ARG A 127 -5.07 15.36 1.47
N MET A 128 -5.51 14.41 0.66
CA MET A 128 -4.70 13.28 0.25
C MET A 128 -3.50 13.71 -0.59
N LEU A 129 -2.32 13.20 -0.28
CA LEU A 129 -1.06 13.66 -0.87
C LEU A 129 -1.04 13.50 -2.40
N TYR A 130 -1.58 12.40 -2.95
CA TYR A 130 -1.68 12.26 -4.40
C TYR A 130 -2.56 13.37 -5.05
N ARG A 131 -3.63 13.84 -4.40
CA ARG A 131 -4.44 14.97 -4.90
C ARG A 131 -3.68 16.27 -4.82
N LEU A 132 -3.01 16.52 -3.69
CA LEU A 132 -2.21 17.71 -3.51
C LEU A 132 -1.05 17.78 -4.53
N VAL A 133 -0.48 16.63 -4.91
CA VAL A 133 0.50 16.53 -6.00
C VAL A 133 -0.14 16.78 -7.36
N GLU A 134 -1.26 16.14 -7.69
CA GLU A 134 -1.99 16.34 -8.96
C GLU A 134 -2.40 17.82 -9.15
N GLU A 135 -2.77 18.50 -8.07
CA GLU A 135 -3.24 19.90 -8.08
C GLU A 135 -2.11 20.93 -7.87
N ASN A 136 -0.85 20.49 -7.74
CA ASN A 136 0.31 21.34 -7.41
C ASN A 136 0.13 22.20 -6.13
N LYS A 137 -0.56 21.64 -5.12
CA LYS A 137 -0.83 22.29 -3.83
C LYS A 137 0.12 21.85 -2.71
N VAL A 138 0.95 20.84 -2.95
CA VAL A 138 1.93 20.37 -1.96
C VAL A 138 3.18 21.26 -1.97
N THR A 139 3.65 21.66 -0.79
CA THR A 139 4.90 22.43 -0.63
C THR A 139 6.08 21.53 -0.24
N GLU A 140 7.31 22.03 -0.42
CA GLU A 140 8.50 21.34 0.12
C GLU A 140 8.41 21.16 1.65
N GLY A 141 7.84 22.14 2.35
CA GLY A 141 7.60 22.05 3.80
C GLY A 141 6.70 20.89 4.18
N ASP A 142 5.61 20.65 3.43
CA ASP A 142 4.72 19.52 3.64
C ASP A 142 5.45 18.18 3.48
N VAL A 143 6.23 18.05 2.41
CA VAL A 143 6.98 16.84 2.10
C VAL A 143 8.09 16.58 3.13
N ARG A 144 8.76 17.64 3.61
CA ARG A 144 9.75 17.55 4.69
C ARG A 144 9.11 17.03 5.98
N ARG A 145 7.90 17.50 6.32
CA ARG A 145 7.15 16.98 7.48
C ARG A 145 6.82 15.49 7.33
N VAL A 146 6.48 15.02 6.13
CA VAL A 146 6.24 13.58 5.86
C VAL A 146 7.51 12.76 6.09
N GLY A 147 8.67 13.21 5.59
CA GLY A 147 9.97 12.57 5.84
C GLY A 147 10.28 12.43 7.33
N ILE A 148 10.14 13.53 8.08
CA ILE A 148 10.38 13.58 9.53
C ILE A 148 9.40 12.66 10.28
N TYR A 149 8.11 12.71 9.93
CA TYR A 149 7.07 11.89 10.53
C TYR A 149 7.40 10.40 10.42
N LEU A 150 7.72 9.95 9.19
CA LEU A 150 8.04 8.54 8.93
C LEU A 150 9.32 8.11 9.63
N ALA A 151 10.37 8.94 9.64
CA ALA A 151 11.61 8.63 10.36
C ALA A 151 11.36 8.39 11.86
N ARG A 152 10.49 9.21 12.49
CA ARG A 152 10.09 9.05 13.89
C ARG A 152 9.26 7.79 14.13
N VAL A 153 8.30 7.49 13.25
CA VAL A 153 7.52 6.25 13.34
C VAL A 153 8.44 5.04 13.24
N TYR A 154 9.28 4.97 12.22
CA TYR A 154 10.19 3.84 12.04
C TYR A 154 11.21 3.72 13.17
N ARG A 155 11.69 4.82 13.76
CA ARG A 155 12.57 4.76 14.94
C ARG A 155 11.96 3.96 16.09
N ASN A 156 10.63 4.06 16.28
CA ASN A 156 9.91 3.34 17.34
C ASN A 156 9.56 1.88 16.99
N ILE A 157 9.76 1.45 15.75
CA ILE A 157 9.58 0.05 15.34
C ILE A 157 10.89 -0.71 15.58
N GLN A 158 10.81 -1.82 16.30
CA GLN A 158 11.97 -2.65 16.63
C GLN A 158 12.43 -3.47 15.41
N SER A 159 13.75 -3.64 15.30
CA SER A 159 14.37 -4.61 14.38
C SER A 159 14.70 -5.88 15.17
N ASP A 160 13.70 -6.71 15.39
CA ASP A 160 13.86 -7.95 16.16
C ASP A 160 14.52 -9.08 15.33
N GLU A 161 14.75 -10.23 15.95
CA GLU A 161 15.33 -11.39 15.27
C GLU A 161 14.51 -11.81 14.04
N LYS A 162 13.18 -11.77 14.15
CA LYS A 162 12.28 -12.10 13.05
C LYS A 162 12.44 -11.11 11.89
N ALA A 163 12.43 -9.81 12.17
CA ALA A 163 12.56 -8.77 11.16
C ALA A 163 13.89 -8.91 10.40
N ARG A 164 15.00 -9.12 11.11
CA ARG A 164 16.34 -9.24 10.51
C ARG A 164 16.44 -10.35 9.44
N LEU A 165 15.66 -11.43 9.55
CA LEU A 165 15.63 -12.49 8.53
C LEU A 165 15.14 -11.98 7.16
N PHE A 166 14.23 -11.00 7.15
CA PHE A 166 13.66 -10.44 5.92
C PHE A 166 14.63 -9.52 5.16
N GLY A 167 15.70 -9.05 5.80
CA GLY A 167 16.74 -8.23 5.17
C GLY A 167 17.84 -9.05 4.49
N THR A 168 17.84 -10.37 4.67
CA THR A 168 18.89 -11.22 4.09
C THR A 168 18.89 -11.14 2.57
N PRO A 169 20.07 -11.17 1.90
CA PRO A 169 20.15 -11.15 0.45
C PRO A 169 19.30 -12.23 -0.23
N ALA A 170 19.17 -13.41 0.40
CA ALA A 170 18.33 -14.49 -0.11
C ALA A 170 16.83 -14.12 -0.14
N VAL A 171 16.29 -13.52 0.93
CA VAL A 171 14.89 -13.09 0.97
C VAL A 171 14.65 -11.91 0.03
N VAL A 172 15.56 -10.94 0.02
CA VAL A 172 15.50 -9.78 -0.90
C VAL A 172 15.53 -10.27 -2.34
N SER A 173 16.49 -11.14 -2.70
CA SER A 173 16.60 -11.71 -4.05
C SER A 173 15.33 -12.44 -4.46
N LYS A 174 14.76 -13.30 -3.60
CA LYS A 174 13.48 -13.96 -3.87
C LYS A 174 12.36 -12.97 -4.18
N ASN A 175 12.23 -11.92 -3.36
CA ASN A 175 11.20 -10.89 -3.55
C ASN A 175 11.38 -10.12 -4.86
N VAL A 176 12.61 -9.79 -5.23
CA VAL A 176 12.90 -9.06 -6.47
C VAL A 176 12.69 -9.97 -7.68
N MET A 177 13.26 -11.18 -7.67
CA MET A 177 13.24 -12.10 -8.81
C MET A 177 11.85 -12.62 -9.15
N GLU A 178 10.99 -12.84 -8.16
CA GLU A 178 9.61 -13.22 -8.39
C GLU A 178 8.83 -12.18 -9.22
N ASN A 179 9.18 -10.88 -9.13
CA ASN A 179 8.56 -9.87 -9.99
C ASN A 179 8.92 -10.09 -11.46
N PHE A 180 10.17 -10.44 -11.78
CA PHE A 180 10.58 -10.73 -13.15
C PHE A 180 9.92 -12.03 -13.66
N ASP A 181 9.89 -13.08 -12.84
CA ASP A 181 9.26 -14.35 -13.24
C ASP A 181 7.78 -14.16 -13.58
N GLN A 182 7.05 -13.41 -12.75
CA GLN A 182 5.63 -13.13 -12.94
C GLN A 182 5.33 -12.15 -14.10
N THR A 183 6.30 -11.32 -14.50
CA THR A 183 6.12 -10.31 -15.55
C THR A 183 6.74 -10.65 -16.89
N ARG A 184 7.53 -11.74 -16.98
CA ARG A 184 8.22 -12.15 -18.21
C ARG A 184 7.26 -12.32 -19.41
N LYS A 185 6.02 -12.73 -19.16
CA LYS A 185 4.97 -12.85 -20.19
C LYS A 185 4.53 -11.52 -20.83
N TYR A 186 4.86 -10.37 -20.23
CA TYR A 186 4.54 -9.05 -20.76
C TYR A 186 5.66 -8.44 -21.60
N VAL A 187 6.80 -9.13 -21.73
CA VAL A 187 7.89 -8.71 -22.62
C VAL A 187 7.40 -8.70 -24.07
N GLY A 188 7.68 -7.62 -24.79
CA GLY A 188 7.13 -7.34 -26.12
C GLY A 188 5.80 -6.56 -26.10
N GLY A 189 5.20 -6.37 -24.92
CA GLY A 189 4.07 -5.49 -24.69
C GLY A 189 4.51 -4.14 -24.08
N PRO A 190 4.17 -3.85 -22.80
CA PRO A 190 4.53 -2.59 -22.16
C PRO A 190 6.05 -2.40 -21.94
N VAL A 191 6.85 -3.45 -22.08
CA VAL A 191 8.30 -3.42 -21.91
C VAL A 191 9.00 -4.20 -23.02
N SER A 192 10.12 -3.67 -23.53
CA SER A 192 10.94 -4.36 -24.53
C SER A 192 11.85 -5.42 -23.88
N SER A 193 12.27 -6.43 -24.64
CA SER A 193 13.21 -7.45 -24.14
C SER A 193 14.54 -6.84 -23.68
N HIS A 194 15.02 -5.80 -24.37
CA HIS A 194 16.26 -5.10 -24.01
C HIS A 194 16.15 -4.44 -22.63
N MET A 195 15.12 -3.62 -22.41
CA MET A 195 14.91 -2.95 -21.12
C MET A 195 14.67 -3.95 -20.00
N PHE A 196 13.83 -4.96 -20.23
CA PHE A 196 13.54 -5.97 -19.21
C PHE A 196 14.80 -6.71 -18.75
N ASN A 197 15.62 -7.16 -19.71
CA ASN A 197 16.86 -7.86 -19.41
C ASN A 197 17.89 -6.95 -18.71
N ALA A 198 17.94 -5.66 -19.07
CA ALA A 198 18.82 -4.70 -18.39
C ALA A 198 18.43 -4.52 -16.92
N ILE A 199 17.14 -4.31 -16.64
CA ILE A 199 16.64 -4.17 -15.26
C ILE A 199 16.87 -5.46 -14.46
N GLU A 200 16.59 -6.63 -15.06
CA GLU A 200 16.81 -7.93 -14.42
C GLU A 200 18.29 -8.18 -14.10
N SER A 201 19.18 -7.95 -15.07
CA SER A 201 20.62 -8.15 -14.93
C SER A 201 21.23 -7.21 -13.89
N TRP A 202 20.87 -5.93 -13.93
CA TRP A 202 21.32 -4.94 -12.95
C TRP A 202 20.84 -5.30 -11.55
N SER A 203 19.56 -5.69 -11.40
CA SER A 203 19.00 -6.04 -10.08
C SER A 203 19.70 -7.24 -9.45
N ARG A 204 20.02 -8.28 -10.26
CA ARG A 204 20.80 -9.44 -9.79
C ARG A 204 22.22 -9.03 -9.39
N SER A 205 22.90 -8.31 -10.28
CA SER A 205 24.28 -7.86 -10.05
C SER A 205 24.40 -6.96 -8.82
N PHE A 206 23.43 -6.08 -8.59
CA PHE A 206 23.41 -5.23 -7.40
C PHE A 206 23.35 -6.07 -6.12
N ILE A 207 22.47 -7.07 -6.06
CA ILE A 207 22.35 -7.94 -4.89
C ILE A 207 23.65 -8.72 -4.64
N ASP A 208 24.22 -9.30 -5.71
CA ASP A 208 25.43 -10.13 -5.62
C ASP A 208 26.66 -9.30 -5.18
N ASN A 209 26.80 -8.09 -5.72
CA ASN A 209 27.95 -7.22 -5.46
C ASN A 209 27.85 -6.44 -4.14
N ASN A 210 26.65 -6.23 -3.60
CA ASN A 210 26.41 -5.39 -2.41
C ASN A 210 26.02 -6.20 -1.16
N SER A 211 26.38 -7.47 -1.07
CA SER A 211 26.10 -8.32 0.11
C SER A 211 26.50 -7.69 1.46
N LYS A 212 27.62 -6.97 1.50
CA LYS A 212 28.09 -6.22 2.69
C LYS A 212 27.15 -5.07 3.06
N LEU A 213 26.58 -4.37 2.08
CA LEU A 213 25.61 -3.31 2.30
C LEU A 213 24.35 -3.87 2.95
N PHE A 214 23.77 -4.94 2.39
CA PHE A 214 22.61 -5.62 3.00
C PHE A 214 22.91 -6.12 4.42
N ALA A 215 24.08 -6.73 4.65
CA ALA A 215 24.48 -7.17 5.98
C ALA A 215 24.55 -6.00 6.97
N LYS A 216 25.12 -4.86 6.55
CA LYS A 216 25.17 -3.64 7.36
C LYS A 216 23.79 -3.07 7.66
N ARG A 217 22.87 -3.04 6.68
CA ARG A 217 21.46 -2.66 6.89
C ARG A 217 20.80 -3.50 8.01
N ILE A 218 21.10 -4.80 8.04
CA ILE A 218 20.62 -5.73 9.09
C ILE A 218 21.25 -5.39 10.45
N THR A 219 22.57 -5.23 10.52
CA THR A 219 23.27 -4.98 11.80
C THR A 219 22.90 -3.64 12.41
N ASP A 220 22.65 -2.63 11.57
CA ASP A 220 22.32 -1.27 11.99
C ASP A 220 20.83 -1.12 12.33
N GLY A 221 20.05 -2.20 12.24
CA GLY A 221 18.66 -2.25 12.69
C GLY A 221 17.65 -1.62 11.73
N HIS A 222 17.97 -1.54 10.43
CA HIS A 222 17.09 -0.94 9.43
C HIS A 222 16.03 -1.89 8.89
N ILE A 223 16.06 -3.16 9.26
CA ILE A 223 15.06 -4.14 8.83
C ILE A 223 13.93 -4.20 9.86
N LYS A 224 12.74 -3.75 9.50
CA LYS A 224 11.64 -3.51 10.44
C LYS A 224 10.34 -4.08 9.92
N ASP A 225 9.33 -4.14 10.78
CA ASP A 225 7.96 -4.42 10.36
C ASP A 225 7.34 -3.17 9.73
N CYS A 226 7.66 -2.90 8.45
CA CYS A 226 7.44 -1.61 7.80
C CYS A 226 5.97 -1.37 7.39
N HIS A 227 5.73 -0.42 6.47
CA HIS A 227 4.42 -0.21 5.85
C HIS A 227 4.17 -1.23 4.73
N GLY A 228 5.18 -1.48 3.87
CA GLY A 228 5.14 -2.46 2.79
C GLY A 228 4.51 -1.97 1.48
N ASP A 229 3.59 -0.99 1.55
CA ASP A 229 2.94 -0.35 0.39
C ASP A 229 3.00 1.19 0.44
N LEU A 230 4.09 1.81 0.91
CA LEU A 230 4.12 3.26 1.16
C LEU A 230 4.17 4.10 -0.13
N HIS A 231 3.04 4.69 -0.55
CA HIS A 231 2.97 5.56 -1.73
C HIS A 231 1.93 6.68 -1.57
N LEU A 232 1.83 7.62 -2.53
CA LEU A 232 1.12 8.90 -2.36
C LEU A 232 -0.38 8.76 -2.02
N GLN A 233 -1.00 7.62 -2.35
CA GLN A 233 -2.44 7.38 -2.09
C GLN A 233 -2.75 7.02 -0.65
N HIS A 234 -1.72 6.77 0.16
CA HIS A 234 -1.84 6.29 1.53
C HIS A 234 -1.42 7.32 2.56
N ILE A 235 -1.22 8.57 2.13
CA ILE A 235 -0.75 9.67 2.97
C ILE A 235 -1.75 10.82 2.88
N CYS A 236 -2.21 11.28 4.04
CA CYS A 236 -3.00 12.49 4.18
C CYS A 236 -2.23 13.54 4.97
N ILE A 237 -2.28 14.78 4.49
CA ILE A 237 -1.69 15.95 5.16
C ILE A 237 -2.84 16.91 5.48
N ASP A 238 -3.31 16.85 6.72
CA ASP A 238 -4.42 17.67 7.21
C ASP A 238 -3.90 18.64 8.27
N ASP A 239 -3.68 19.89 7.84
CA ASP A 239 -3.00 20.94 8.62
C ASP A 239 -1.67 20.45 9.20
N ASP A 240 -1.56 20.31 10.53
CA ASP A 240 -0.38 19.82 11.24
C ASP A 240 -0.32 18.29 11.41
N ARG A 241 -1.36 17.58 10.96
CA ARG A 241 -1.46 16.13 11.11
C ARG A 241 -1.06 15.42 9.83
N ILE A 242 -0.17 14.46 9.98
CA ILE A 242 0.16 13.48 8.95
C ILE A 242 -0.42 12.14 9.37
N SER A 243 -1.19 11.53 8.48
CA SER A 243 -1.69 10.17 8.66
C SER A 243 -1.24 9.31 7.49
N VAL A 244 -0.65 8.16 7.81
CA VAL A 244 -0.27 7.14 6.82
C VAL A 244 -1.08 5.88 7.11
N PHE A 245 -1.76 5.32 6.11
CA PHE A 245 -2.76 4.27 6.31
C PHE A 245 -2.70 3.18 5.22
N ASP A 246 -3.44 2.09 5.40
CA ASP A 246 -3.45 0.91 4.52
C ASP A 246 -2.10 0.16 4.44
N CYS A 247 -1.38 0.10 5.56
CA CYS A 247 -0.23 -0.79 5.76
C CYS A 247 -0.63 -2.26 5.56
N ILE A 248 0.19 -3.05 4.86
CA ILE A 248 -0.11 -4.45 4.50
C ILE A 248 -0.30 -5.33 5.74
N GLU A 249 -1.52 -5.70 6.08
CA GLU A 249 -1.83 -6.51 7.26
C GLU A 249 -1.71 -8.03 7.04
N PHE A 250 -1.76 -8.47 5.78
CA PHE A 250 -1.96 -9.87 5.42
C PHE A 250 -0.73 -10.64 4.95
N ASN A 251 0.38 -9.96 4.65
CA ASN A 251 1.59 -10.61 4.14
C ASN A 251 2.86 -10.04 4.76
N GLU A 252 3.42 -10.77 5.70
CA GLU A 252 4.64 -10.36 6.41
C GLU A 252 5.84 -10.22 5.49
N ARG A 253 5.97 -11.02 4.43
CA ARG A 253 7.10 -10.91 3.47
C ARG A 253 7.07 -9.61 2.67
N PHE A 254 5.89 -9.01 2.52
CA PHE A 254 5.73 -7.72 1.86
C PHE A 254 5.85 -6.54 2.84
N ARG A 255 5.56 -6.77 4.13
CA ARG A 255 5.61 -5.73 5.17
C ARG A 255 6.97 -5.63 5.87
N PHE A 256 7.57 -6.76 6.25
CA PHE A 256 8.90 -6.81 6.84
C PHE A 256 9.95 -6.62 5.76
N GLY A 257 10.89 -5.71 6.02
CA GLY A 257 11.98 -5.43 5.10
C GLY A 257 12.78 -4.23 5.54
N ASP A 258 13.69 -3.83 4.67
CA ASP A 258 14.46 -2.62 4.86
C ASP A 258 13.56 -1.38 4.79
N VAL A 259 13.66 -0.47 5.77
CA VAL A 259 12.93 0.81 5.75
C VAL A 259 13.25 1.65 4.51
N ALA A 260 14.46 1.54 3.96
CA ALA A 260 14.83 2.17 2.69
C ALA A 260 13.92 1.74 1.54
N SER A 261 13.31 0.54 1.60
CA SER A 261 12.36 0.07 0.60
C SER A 261 11.05 0.86 0.60
N ASP A 262 10.58 1.31 1.77
CA ASP A 262 9.38 2.14 1.87
C ASP A 262 9.67 3.60 1.52
N VAL A 263 10.83 4.12 1.95
CA VAL A 263 11.31 5.45 1.51
C VAL A 263 11.47 5.49 -0.02
N ALA A 264 12.09 4.45 -0.60
CA ALA A 264 12.22 4.32 -2.04
C ALA A 264 10.85 4.24 -2.73
N PHE A 265 9.86 3.57 -2.14
CA PHE A 265 8.54 3.46 -2.73
C PHE A 265 7.88 4.83 -2.86
N LEU A 266 7.83 5.62 -1.77
CA LEU A 266 7.22 6.95 -1.84
C LEU A 266 8.01 7.90 -2.76
N SER A 267 9.34 7.86 -2.69
CA SER A 267 10.20 8.67 -3.55
C SER A 267 10.04 8.30 -5.03
N MET A 268 9.95 7.01 -5.36
CA MET A 268 9.64 6.53 -6.72
C MET A 268 8.25 6.97 -7.17
N ASP A 269 7.25 7.01 -6.29
CA ASP A 269 5.90 7.46 -6.64
C ASP A 269 5.86 8.98 -6.90
N PHE A 270 6.68 9.79 -6.22
CA PHE A 270 6.92 11.19 -6.61
C PHE A 270 7.57 11.30 -7.99
N ASP A 271 8.62 10.52 -8.26
CA ASP A 271 9.27 10.49 -9.57
C ASP A 271 8.28 10.09 -10.69
N PHE A 272 7.44 9.09 -10.42
CA PHE A 272 6.35 8.67 -11.30
C PHE A 272 5.31 9.77 -11.49
N ASN A 273 5.18 10.74 -10.61
CA ASN A 273 4.30 11.90 -10.79
C ASN A 273 5.06 13.15 -11.28
N ASN A 274 6.26 12.96 -11.85
CA ASN A 274 7.14 14.01 -12.36
C ASN A 274 7.54 15.06 -11.30
N ARG A 275 7.62 14.66 -10.02
CA ARG A 275 7.99 15.51 -8.89
C ARG A 275 9.29 15.07 -8.23
N ARG A 276 10.36 14.93 -9.02
CA ARG A 276 11.71 14.60 -8.52
C ARG A 276 12.22 15.63 -7.51
N ASP A 277 11.81 16.88 -7.66
CA ASP A 277 12.05 17.96 -6.70
C ASP A 277 11.55 17.58 -5.30
N LEU A 278 10.31 17.10 -5.20
CA LEU A 278 9.74 16.65 -3.92
C LEU A 278 10.30 15.31 -3.48
N ALA A 279 10.62 14.41 -4.41
CA ALA A 279 11.23 13.12 -4.11
C ALA A 279 12.56 13.31 -3.36
N ASN A 280 13.36 14.29 -3.78
CA ASN A 280 14.63 14.64 -3.14
C ASN A 280 14.41 15.26 -1.76
N VAL A 281 13.51 16.24 -1.64
CA VAL A 281 13.14 16.86 -0.35
C VAL A 281 12.67 15.80 0.66
N PHE A 282 11.86 14.84 0.22
CA PHE A 282 11.39 13.75 1.07
C PHE A 282 12.54 12.88 1.59
N VAL A 283 13.42 12.44 0.69
CA VAL A 283 14.56 11.56 1.01
C VAL A 283 15.53 12.27 1.93
N ASP A 284 15.86 13.53 1.66
CA ASP A 284 16.79 14.30 2.48
C ASP A 284 16.22 14.52 3.89
N ALA A 285 14.96 14.93 4.00
CA ALA A 285 14.29 15.09 5.29
C ALA A 285 14.27 13.79 6.11
N TYR A 286 14.03 12.66 5.45
CA TYR A 286 14.05 11.36 6.11
C TYR A 286 15.47 11.01 6.60
N ARG A 287 16.49 11.18 5.75
CA ARG A 287 17.90 10.84 6.07
C ARG A 287 18.42 11.70 7.21
N GLU A 288 18.13 12.99 7.19
CA GLU A 288 18.51 13.94 8.25
C GLU A 288 17.88 13.57 9.59
N GLU A 289 16.56 13.30 9.63
CA GLU A 289 15.88 12.94 10.88
C GLU A 289 16.25 11.53 11.34
N SER A 290 16.45 10.57 10.44
CA SER A 290 16.78 9.17 10.81
C SER A 290 18.27 8.92 11.07
N GLU A 291 19.14 9.86 10.70
CA GLU A 291 20.61 9.72 10.70
C GLU A 291 21.13 8.60 9.77
N ASP A 292 20.28 8.08 8.88
CA ASP A 292 20.59 7.01 7.92
C ASP A 292 21.21 7.59 6.63
N MET A 293 22.40 8.16 6.75
CA MET A 293 23.06 8.83 5.62
C MET A 293 23.47 7.87 4.50
N GLU A 294 23.76 6.61 4.83
CA GLU A 294 24.17 5.56 3.88
C GLU A 294 22.99 4.94 3.13
N MET A 295 21.74 5.26 3.48
CA MET A 295 20.54 4.85 2.72
C MET A 295 20.66 5.17 1.23
N ILE A 296 21.34 6.26 0.87
CA ILE A 296 21.49 6.67 -0.53
C ILE A 296 22.17 5.58 -1.37
N ASN A 297 23.01 4.74 -0.77
CA ASN A 297 23.74 3.66 -1.44
C ASN A 297 22.83 2.47 -1.80
N ILE A 298 21.63 2.37 -1.24
CA ILE A 298 20.65 1.30 -1.52
C ILE A 298 19.34 1.82 -2.11
N LEU A 299 19.15 3.14 -2.14
CA LEU A 299 17.88 3.76 -2.50
C LEU A 299 17.47 3.46 -3.94
N SER A 300 18.38 3.62 -4.91
CA SER A 300 18.11 3.32 -6.32
C SER A 300 17.71 1.87 -6.54
N PHE A 301 18.35 0.92 -5.86
CA PHE A 301 17.98 -0.50 -5.87
C PHE A 301 16.53 -0.71 -5.46
N TYR A 302 16.13 -0.11 -4.33
CA TYR A 302 14.74 -0.23 -3.91
C TYR A 302 13.77 0.57 -4.78
N LYS A 303 14.17 1.70 -5.38
CA LYS A 303 13.33 2.44 -6.34
C LYS A 303 13.04 1.58 -7.58
N THR A 304 14.06 0.95 -8.14
CA THR A 304 13.93 -0.01 -9.25
C THR A 304 13.02 -1.17 -8.88
N TYR A 305 13.23 -1.79 -7.70
CA TYR A 305 12.37 -2.85 -7.20
C TYR A 305 10.90 -2.42 -7.07
N ARG A 306 10.62 -1.26 -6.47
CA ARG A 306 9.26 -0.77 -6.26
C ARG A 306 8.59 -0.34 -7.58
N ALA A 307 9.34 0.24 -8.51
CA ALA A 307 8.85 0.50 -9.87
C ALA A 307 8.45 -0.80 -10.57
N MET A 308 9.26 -1.87 -10.44
CA MET A 308 8.93 -3.21 -10.96
C MET A 308 7.68 -3.82 -10.29
N VAL A 309 7.50 -3.63 -8.98
CA VAL A 309 6.27 -4.07 -8.28
C VAL A 309 5.04 -3.36 -8.86
N ARG A 310 5.11 -2.03 -9.08
CA ARG A 310 3.99 -1.28 -9.68
C ARG A 310 3.75 -1.64 -11.14
N ALA A 311 4.83 -1.87 -11.90
CA ALA A 311 4.74 -2.36 -13.27
C ALA A 311 4.01 -3.70 -13.30
N LYS A 312 4.40 -4.65 -12.44
CA LYS A 312 3.75 -5.97 -12.33
C LYS A 312 2.27 -5.88 -12.02
N VAL A 313 1.90 -5.19 -10.94
CA VAL A 313 0.49 -5.08 -10.52
C VAL A 313 -0.35 -4.43 -11.61
N THR A 314 0.19 -3.41 -12.29
CA THR A 314 -0.49 -2.75 -13.40
C THR A 314 -0.59 -3.66 -14.63
N SER A 315 0.45 -4.45 -14.94
CA SER A 315 0.43 -5.42 -16.04
C SER A 315 -0.56 -6.55 -15.83
N PHE A 316 -0.76 -7.03 -14.59
CA PHE A 316 -1.79 -8.03 -14.29
C PHE A 316 -3.20 -7.60 -14.69
N MET A 317 -3.48 -6.29 -14.69
CA MET A 317 -4.76 -5.77 -15.18
C MET A 317 -4.97 -6.10 -16.67
N LEU A 318 -3.91 -6.25 -17.46
CA LEU A 318 -4.02 -6.57 -18.90
C LEU A 318 -4.54 -7.99 -19.15
N ASP A 319 -4.48 -8.88 -18.16
CA ASP A 319 -5.03 -10.24 -18.25
C ASP A 319 -6.55 -10.26 -18.03
N ASP A 320 -7.16 -9.15 -17.59
CA ASP A 320 -8.59 -9.07 -17.35
C ASP A 320 -9.33 -8.83 -18.68
N ASP A 321 -9.95 -9.89 -19.22
CA ASP A 321 -10.73 -9.86 -20.45
C ASP A 321 -11.99 -8.99 -20.35
N THR A 322 -12.38 -8.56 -19.14
CA THR A 322 -13.55 -7.70 -18.93
C THR A 322 -13.23 -6.20 -19.05
N LEU A 323 -11.95 -5.82 -19.14
CA LEU A 323 -11.56 -4.42 -19.36
C LEU A 323 -11.95 -3.94 -20.75
N ASP A 324 -12.62 -2.79 -20.79
CA ASP A 324 -12.82 -2.06 -22.04
C ASP A 324 -11.49 -1.59 -22.64
N GLU A 325 -11.52 -1.23 -23.93
CA GLU A 325 -10.31 -0.86 -24.67
C GLU A 325 -9.58 0.35 -24.07
N VAL A 326 -10.33 1.32 -23.52
CA VAL A 326 -9.76 2.54 -22.93
C VAL A 326 -9.03 2.19 -21.63
N ALA A 327 -9.66 1.41 -20.76
CA ALA A 327 -9.09 0.91 -19.53
C ALA A 327 -7.84 0.05 -19.79
N ARG A 328 -7.91 -0.85 -20.78
CA ARG A 328 -6.79 -1.70 -21.19
C ARG A 328 -5.61 -0.85 -21.71
N ARG A 329 -5.88 0.15 -22.55
CA ARG A 329 -4.87 1.10 -23.03
C ARG A 329 -4.25 1.90 -21.89
N ASN A 330 -5.05 2.40 -20.96
CA ASN A 330 -4.56 3.14 -19.80
C ASN A 330 -3.68 2.28 -18.89
N ALA A 331 -4.08 1.03 -18.62
CA ALA A 331 -3.26 0.07 -17.89
C ALA A 331 -1.93 -0.20 -18.62
N PHE A 332 -1.97 -0.38 -19.94
CA PHE A 332 -0.77 -0.60 -20.75
C PHE A 332 0.21 0.57 -20.65
N LEU A 333 -0.26 1.80 -20.88
CA LEU A 333 0.57 3.00 -20.81
C LEU A 333 1.13 3.23 -19.40
N LYS A 334 0.32 2.96 -18.37
CA LYS A 334 0.75 3.09 -16.98
C LYS A 334 1.82 2.06 -16.62
N ALA A 335 1.63 0.79 -17.01
CA ALA A 335 2.63 -0.26 -16.80
C ALA A 335 3.94 0.07 -17.53
N LYS A 336 3.84 0.51 -18.79
CA LYS A 336 4.98 0.95 -19.58
C LYS A 336 5.78 2.05 -18.86
N ARG A 337 5.10 3.08 -18.34
CA ARG A 337 5.75 4.16 -17.63
C ARG A 337 6.50 3.70 -16.36
N TYR A 338 6.00 2.70 -15.64
CA TYR A 338 6.74 2.12 -14.51
C TYR A 338 7.98 1.33 -14.96
N TYR A 339 7.92 0.59 -16.08
CA TYR A 339 9.10 -0.05 -16.66
C TYR A 339 10.12 0.96 -17.17
N ASP A 340 9.66 2.04 -17.82
CA ASP A 340 10.51 3.14 -18.27
C ASP A 340 11.22 3.79 -17.07
N LEU A 341 10.50 4.04 -15.96
CA LEU A 341 11.07 4.58 -14.73
C LEU A 341 12.08 3.64 -14.07
N ALA A 342 11.78 2.33 -14.01
CA ALA A 342 12.71 1.33 -13.52
C ALA A 342 13.98 1.27 -14.37
N TYR A 343 13.83 1.37 -15.70
CA TYR A 343 14.96 1.39 -16.64
C TYR A 343 15.80 2.66 -16.50
N GLU A 344 15.18 3.81 -16.26
CA GLU A 344 15.90 5.05 -16.01
C GLU A 344 16.81 4.96 -14.77
N TYR A 345 16.35 4.37 -13.67
CA TYR A 345 17.18 4.21 -12.48
C TYR A 345 18.40 3.33 -12.73
N VAL A 346 18.28 2.27 -13.53
CA VAL A 346 19.43 1.39 -13.84
C VAL A 346 20.36 1.99 -14.90
N SER A 347 19.88 2.90 -15.74
CA SER A 347 20.65 3.47 -16.85
C SER A 347 21.44 4.73 -16.45
N ASN A 348 21.06 5.37 -15.34
CA ASN A 348 21.74 6.55 -14.81
C ASN A 348 22.84 6.19 -13.77
N GLU A 349 23.09 4.91 -13.51
CA GLU A 349 24.17 4.43 -12.64
C GLU A 349 25.43 3.97 -13.41
N ASP A 350 25.35 3.88 -14.74
CA ASP A 350 26.50 3.75 -15.65
C ASP A 350 27.10 5.13 -15.95
#